data_AF-A0A3M1MDN4-F1
#
_entry.id   AF-A0A3M1MDN4-F1
#
_cell.length_a   1.000
_cell.length_b   1.000
_cell.length_c   1.000
_cell.angle_alpha   90.00
_cell.angle_beta   90.00
_cell.angle_gamma   90.00
#
_symmetry.space_group_name_H-M   'P 1'
#
loop_
_entity.id
_entity.type
_entity.pdbx_description
1 polymer ?
#
loop_
_entity_poly.entity_id
_entity_poly.type
_entity_poly.pdbx_seq_one_letter_code
_entity_poly.pdbx_strand_id
1 'polypeptide(L)'
;MLDNASSMAVQLGAEAMLVLLDGACDWERLKERIPVEVEHVIVAADNQADLEGAEDVGLLPLTLNKEGSPLLERLQHALLEAVADGYLRANSMVVSLYSGFDHSKI
;
A
#
# COMPACT_ATOMS: atom_id res chain seq x y z
N MET A 1 -7.72 8.64 -8.45
CA MET A 1 -6.90 7.41 -8.57
C MET A 1 -7.19 6.46 -7.42
N LEU A 2 -7.07 6.90 -6.15
CA LEU A 2 -7.46 6.10 -4.99
C LEU A 2 -8.90 5.56 -5.08
N ASP A 3 -9.89 6.40 -5.37
CA ASP A 3 -11.30 5.98 -5.45
C ASP A 3 -11.55 4.92 -6.55
N ASN A 4 -10.79 4.97 -7.65
CA ASN A 4 -10.89 3.99 -8.73
C ASN A 4 -10.24 2.66 -8.33
N ALA A 5 -9.06 2.71 -7.69
CA ALA A 5 -8.36 1.52 -7.21
C ALA A 5 -9.18 0.81 -6.13
N SER A 6 -9.78 1.58 -5.21
CA SER A 6 -10.61 1.04 -4.14
C SER A 6 -11.92 0.43 -4.70
N SER A 7 -12.56 1.11 -5.66
CA SER A 7 -13.72 0.54 -6.37
C SER A 7 -13.36 -0.74 -7.13
N MET A 8 -12.18 -0.80 -7.75
CA MET A 8 -11.70 -2.00 -8.45
C MET A 8 -11.42 -3.15 -7.48
N ALA A 9 -10.83 -2.87 -6.32
CA ALA A 9 -10.61 -3.86 -5.27
C ALA A 9 -11.93 -4.51 -4.83
N VAL A 10 -12.97 -3.71 -4.60
CA VAL A 10 -14.31 -4.21 -4.27
C VAL A 10 -14.91 -5.05 -5.41
N GLN A 11 -14.87 -4.56 -6.65
CA GLN A 11 -15.44 -5.26 -7.80
C GLN A 11 -14.78 -6.61 -8.08
N LEU A 12 -13.47 -6.71 -7.85
CA LEU A 12 -12.70 -7.92 -8.06
C LEU A 12 -12.72 -8.87 -6.85
N GLY A 13 -13.28 -8.44 -5.70
CA GLY A 13 -13.17 -9.17 -4.45
C GLY A 13 -11.70 -9.35 -4.02
N ALA A 14 -10.87 -8.33 -4.25
CA ALA A 14 -9.48 -8.35 -3.86
C ALA A 14 -9.36 -8.48 -2.34
N GLU A 15 -8.46 -9.34 -1.87
CA GLU A 15 -8.26 -9.60 -0.44
C GLU A 15 -7.57 -8.42 0.25
N ALA A 16 -6.80 -7.64 -0.52
CA ALA A 16 -6.11 -6.47 -0.02
C ALA A 16 -5.89 -5.42 -1.11
N MET A 17 -5.70 -4.19 -0.65
CA MET A 17 -5.14 -3.10 -1.44
C MET A 17 -3.77 -2.71 -0.87
N LEU A 18 -2.76 -2.60 -1.73
CA LEU A 18 -1.43 -2.12 -1.38
C LEU A 18 -1.23 -0.71 -1.96
N VAL A 19 -0.89 0.24 -1.11
CA VAL A 19 -0.59 1.62 -1.51
C VAL A 19 0.89 1.89 -1.25
N LEU A 20 1.67 2.06 -2.31
CA LEU A 20 3.07 2.43 -2.21
C LEU A 20 3.17 3.96 -2.19
N LEU A 21 3.70 4.48 -1.09
CA LEU A 21 3.82 5.91 -0.79
C LEU A 21 5.26 6.39 -1.01
N ASP A 22 5.40 7.67 -1.36
CA ASP A 22 6.69 8.35 -1.44
C ASP A 22 7.00 9.18 -0.19
N GLY A 23 6.13 9.13 0.82
CA GLY A 23 6.29 9.80 2.12
C GLY A 23 5.00 9.78 2.94
N ALA A 24 5.01 10.47 4.08
CA ALA A 24 3.86 10.59 4.97
C ALA A 24 2.61 11.15 4.27
N CYS A 25 1.43 10.70 4.70
CA CYS A 25 0.16 11.23 4.21
C CYS A 25 -0.90 11.34 5.32
N ASP A 26 -2.05 11.91 4.97
CA ASP A 26 -3.20 12.06 5.86
C ASP A 26 -3.97 10.73 5.93
N TRP A 27 -3.75 9.97 7.01
CA TRP A 27 -4.28 8.61 7.18
C TRP A 27 -5.80 8.56 7.31
N GLU A 28 -6.39 9.50 8.05
CA GLU A 28 -7.84 9.59 8.20
C GLU A 28 -8.48 9.81 6.82
N ARG A 29 -7.97 10.78 6.07
CA ARG A 29 -8.46 11.07 4.72
C ARG A 29 -8.22 9.93 3.74
N LEU A 30 -7.13 9.19 3.88
CA LEU A 30 -6.87 8.00 3.07
C LEU A 30 -7.92 6.92 3.38
N LYS A 31 -8.16 6.64 4.67
CA LYS A 31 -9.11 5.62 5.12
C LYS A 31 -10.55 5.97 4.74
N GLU A 32 -10.96 7.22 4.88
CA GLU A 32 -12.31 7.70 4.51
C GLU A 32 -12.67 7.45 3.03
N ARG A 33 -11.67 7.41 2.16
CA ARG A 33 -11.85 7.20 0.71
C ARG A 33 -11.84 5.74 0.30
N ILE A 34 -11.50 4.85 1.22
CA ILE A 34 -11.46 3.41 0.97
C ILE A 34 -12.76 2.81 1.51
N PRO A 35 -13.56 2.13 0.66
CA PRO A 35 -14.76 1.44 1.11
C PRO A 35 -14.45 0.43 2.21
N VAL A 36 -15.39 0.27 3.14
CA VAL A 36 -15.25 -0.63 4.30
C VAL A 36 -15.11 -2.10 3.90
N GLU A 37 -15.54 -2.45 2.68
CA GLU A 37 -15.40 -3.78 2.08
C GLU A 37 -13.94 -4.14 1.75
N VAL A 38 -13.03 -3.15 1.66
CA VAL A 38 -11.59 -3.39 1.51
C VAL A 38 -10.99 -3.55 2.90
N GLU A 39 -11.00 -4.78 3.41
CA GLU A 39 -10.60 -5.09 4.79
C GLU A 39 -9.11 -4.82 5.05
N HIS A 40 -8.23 -5.23 4.14
CA HIS A 40 -6.79 -5.10 4.29
C HIS A 40 -6.26 -3.98 3.40
N VAL A 41 -5.86 -2.88 4.01
CA VAL A 41 -5.20 -1.77 3.33
C VAL A 41 -3.78 -1.68 3.83
N ILE A 42 -2.84 -2.11 3.00
CA ILE A 42 -1.41 -2.08 3.27
C ILE A 42 -0.86 -0.76 2.75
N VAL A 43 -0.19 0.01 3.61
CA VAL A 43 0.49 1.26 3.24
C VAL A 43 1.99 1.06 3.38
N ALA A 44 2.70 1.09 2.25
CA ALA A 44 4.12 0.81 2.19
C ALA A 44 4.92 2.08 1.91
N ALA A 45 5.96 2.34 2.69
CA ALA A 45 6.88 3.46 2.49
C ALA A 45 8.31 3.06 2.85
N ASP A 46 9.30 3.83 2.40
CA ASP A 46 10.71 3.48 2.66
C ASP A 46 11.11 3.73 4.12
N ASN A 47 10.58 4.80 4.73
CA ASN A 47 10.90 5.20 6.10
C ASN A 47 9.75 4.88 7.06
N GLN A 48 10.10 4.38 8.25
CA GLN A 48 9.12 4.13 9.30
C GLN A 48 8.41 5.41 9.78
N ALA A 49 9.13 6.53 9.83
CA ALA A 49 8.56 7.83 10.19
C ALA A 49 7.42 8.26 9.27
N ASP A 50 7.46 7.86 7.99
CA ASP A 50 6.42 8.15 7.01
C ASP A 50 5.15 7.31 7.20
N LEU A 51 5.15 6.37 8.16
CA LEU A 51 4.04 5.45 8.44
C LEU A 51 3.48 5.61 9.86
N GLU A 52 4.04 6.53 10.65
CA GLU A 52 3.59 6.80 12.02
C GLU A 52 2.10 7.21 12.04
N GLY A 53 1.30 6.54 12.88
CA GLY A 53 -0.14 6.80 13.03
C GLY A 53 -1.05 6.07 12.02
N ALA A 54 -0.51 5.30 11.08
CA ALA A 54 -1.33 4.55 10.11
C ALA A 54 -2.16 3.45 10.79
N GLU A 55 -1.60 2.75 11.78
CA GLU A 55 -2.30 1.68 12.52
C GLU A 55 -3.50 2.21 13.33
N ASP A 56 -3.42 3.46 13.81
CA ASP A 56 -4.45 4.08 14.64
C ASP A 56 -5.80 4.21 13.92
N VAL A 57 -5.78 4.22 12.58
CA VAL A 57 -6.98 4.25 11.71
C VAL A 57 -7.26 2.90 11.02
N GLY A 58 -6.59 1.82 11.46
CA GLY A 58 -6.79 0.47 10.93
C GLY A 58 -6.21 0.27 9.52
N LEU A 59 -5.07 0.88 9.23
CA LEU A 59 -4.22 0.54 8.08
C LEU A 59 -3.09 -0.39 8.53
N LEU A 60 -2.48 -1.11 7.59
CA LEU A 60 -1.37 -2.02 7.83
C LEU A 60 -0.08 -1.38 7.30
N PRO A 61 0.73 -0.71 8.14
CA PRO A 61 1.97 -0.10 7.68
C PRO A 61 3.03 -1.15 7.37
N LEU A 62 3.80 -0.91 6.30
CA LEU A 62 4.87 -1.79 5.85
C LEU A 62 6.12 -0.96 5.50
N THR A 63 7.14 -0.99 6.37
CA THR A 63 8.39 -0.25 6.13
C THR A 63 9.31 -1.04 5.21
N LEU A 64 9.73 -0.46 4.09
CA LEU A 64 10.52 -1.15 3.08
C LEU A 64 12.02 -1.06 3.30
N ASN A 65 12.53 0.03 3.89
CA ASN A 65 13.98 0.29 3.98
C ASN A 65 14.68 0.20 2.60
N LYS A 66 14.01 0.70 1.55
CA LYS A 66 14.44 0.64 0.13
C LYS A 66 14.60 2.03 -0.49
N GLU A 67 15.03 3.01 0.30
CA GLU A 67 15.27 4.35 -0.20
C GLU A 67 16.26 4.33 -1.38
N GLY A 68 15.89 4.99 -2.48
CA GLY A 68 16.70 5.03 -3.71
C GLY A 68 16.58 3.78 -4.60
N SER A 69 15.89 2.72 -4.18
CA SER A 69 15.61 1.59 -5.06
C SER A 69 14.60 1.96 -6.16
N PRO A 70 14.73 1.36 -7.36
CA PRO A 70 13.72 1.46 -8.40
C PRO A 70 12.31 1.08 -7.93
N LEU A 71 11.29 1.73 -8.48
CA LEU A 71 9.89 1.49 -8.16
C LEU A 71 9.49 0.01 -8.22
N LEU A 72 9.93 -0.72 -9.25
CA LEU A 72 9.61 -2.13 -9.41
C LEU A 72 10.18 -2.98 -8.27
N GLU A 73 11.39 -2.67 -7.80
CA GLU A 73 12.01 -3.36 -6.67
C GLU A 73 11.27 -3.08 -5.37
N ARG A 74 10.88 -1.81 -5.13
CA ARG A 74 10.07 -1.41 -3.96
C ARG A 74 8.74 -2.15 -3.95
N LEU A 75 8.04 -2.19 -5.08
CA LEU A 75 6.75 -2.89 -5.20
C LEU A 75 6.89 -4.41 -4.98
N GLN A 76 7.90 -5.05 -5.59
CA GLN A 76 8.16 -6.48 -5.39
C GLN A 76 8.47 -6.79 -3.93
N HIS A 77 9.31 -5.96 -3.29
CA HIS A 77 9.64 -6.13 -1.89
C HIS A 77 8.41 -5.97 -1.00
N ALA A 78 7.57 -4.95 -1.24
CA ALA A 78 6.35 -4.73 -0.48
C ALA A 78 5.39 -5.93 -0.54
N LEU A 79 5.24 -6.56 -1.71
CA LEU A 79 4.42 -7.76 -1.85
C LEU A 79 4.98 -8.96 -1.09
N LEU A 80 6.31 -9.14 -1.10
CA LEU A 80 6.97 -10.24 -0.39
C LEU A 80 6.87 -10.06 1.13
N GLU A 81 7.16 -8.87 1.64
CA GLU A 81 7.08 -8.56 3.07
C GLU A 81 5.63 -8.64 3.56
N ALA A 82 4.66 -8.16 2.78
CA ALA A 82 3.24 -8.29 3.15
C ALA A 82 2.78 -9.75 3.25
N VAL A 83 3.37 -10.68 2.49
CA VAL A 83 3.14 -12.13 2.68
C VAL A 83 3.88 -12.64 3.93
N ALA A 84 5.11 -12.18 4.16
CA ALA A 84 5.91 -12.59 5.31
C ALA A 84 5.28 -12.17 6.65
N ASP A 85 4.71 -10.97 6.72
CA ASP A 85 4.01 -10.41 7.87
C ASP A 85 2.57 -10.94 8.02
N GLY A 86 2.11 -11.75 7.06
CA GLY A 86 0.79 -12.38 7.08
C GLY A 86 -0.36 -11.46 6.71
N TYR A 87 -0.08 -10.27 6.16
CA TYR A 87 -1.09 -9.36 5.60
C TYR A 87 -1.70 -9.91 4.31
N LEU A 88 -0.93 -10.70 3.56
CA LEU A 88 -1.35 -11.37 2.33
C LEU A 88 -1.22 -12.88 2.45
N ARG A 89 -2.07 -13.59 1.73
CA ARG A 89 -2.00 -15.04 1.58
C ARG A 89 -1.42 -15.41 0.22
N ALA A 90 -0.84 -16.60 0.13
CA ALA A 90 -0.45 -17.14 -1.16
C ALA A 90 -1.67 -17.21 -2.10
N ASN A 91 -1.49 -16.76 -3.35
CA ASN A 91 -2.53 -16.64 -4.38
C ASN A 91 -3.63 -15.59 -4.12
N SER A 92 -3.44 -14.69 -3.14
CA SER A 92 -4.40 -13.61 -2.91
C SER A 92 -4.43 -12.63 -4.08
N MET A 93 -5.62 -12.15 -4.42
CA MET A 93 -5.76 -11.05 -5.38
C MET A 93 -5.51 -9.71 -4.70
N VAL A 94 -4.54 -8.94 -5.21
CA VAL A 94 -4.14 -7.66 -4.63
C VAL A 94 -4.23 -6.55 -5.67
N VAL A 95 -4.87 -5.44 -5.31
CA VAL A 95 -4.82 -4.21 -6.12
C VAL A 95 -3.72 -3.33 -5.58
N SER A 96 -2.74 -2.97 -6.41
CA SER A 96 -1.65 -2.06 -6.02
C SER A 96 -1.86 -0.66 -6.61
N LEU A 97 -1.72 0.37 -5.79
CA LEU A 97 -1.70 1.77 -6.18
C LEU A 97 -0.31 2.34 -5.89
N TYR A 98 0.33 2.88 -6.91
CA TYR A 98 1.65 3.49 -6.80
C TYR A 98 1.80 4.61 -7.82
N SER A 99 2.71 5.55 -7.57
CA SER A 99 3.08 6.56 -8.56
C SER A 99 3.91 5.89 -9.67
N GLY A 100 3.43 5.92 -10.91
CA GLY A 100 3.98 5.11 -11.99
C GLY A 100 5.40 5.50 -12.42
N PHE A 101 5.75 6.78 -12.34
CA PHE A 101 7.06 7.29 -12.77
C PHE A 101 7.41 8.55 -11.99
N ASP A 102 8.60 8.57 -11.39
CA ASP A 102 9.26 9.78 -10.94
C ASP A 102 10.45 10.01 -11.87
N HIS A 103 10.43 11.11 -12.63
CA HIS A 103 11.50 11.47 -13.57
C HIS A 103 12.88 11.58 -12.90
N SER A 104 12.94 11.73 -11.58
CA SER A 104 14.20 11.78 -10.82
C SER A 104 14.81 10.40 -10.51
N LYS A 105 14.08 9.30 -10.78
CA LYS A 105 14.46 7.92 -10.41
C LYS A 105 14.44 6.93 -11.59
N ILE A 106 14.47 7.43 -12.83
CA ILE A 106 14.62 6.64 -14.08
C ILE A 106 16.04 6.77 -14.61
#